data_AF-A0A4S2RAW4-F1
#
_entry.id   AF-A0A4S2RAW4-F1
#
_cell.length_a   1.000
_cell.length_b   1.000
_cell.length_c   1.000
_cell.angle_alpha   90.00
_cell.angle_beta   90.00
_cell.angle_gamma   90.00
#
_symmetry.space_group_name_H-M   'P 1'
#
loop_
_entity.id
_entity.type
_entity.pdbx_description
1 polymer ?
#
loop_
_entity_poly.entity_id
_entity_poly.type
_entity_poly.pdbx_seq_one_letter_code
_entity_poly.pdbx_strand_id
1 'polypeptide(L)'
;MCTARTEQSPHARPKGLAPLQHKKRTNRKSRIVLVGAAALMLLGGTGALAGALEPTDGPPGDGLGQVRGADAPGAIEGEYIVVMKESGKAAPDASLLRSTESVRGLAESLLEETEALGATVERTYSTAFKGFSVRADETEARRLAALPSVAYVEQNGVERGDDMTQINATWGLDRVDQRDLPLNDQYAHITGGGNVRAYVVDSGVSVSYPAFTGRASNGWDFVEDDAVAQDCHGHGTHVAGTVGGAVYGVAKEVKIVAVRVLNCENRGTTADVLAGYDWVAANAQLPAVANVSIGGSASDTKDDAVRGMVEAGVTVAVSAGNDDREACLQSPAREPDVITVAATTAADARWGNSNYGDCVDLFAPGHLIESADYDDPDGTAVWSGTSMAAPHVTGAAALYLAEHPSATPAEVTEALLDGSTEGRVTDAGSGSPNRLLYTRF
;
A
#
# COMPACT_ATOMS: atom_id res chain seq x y z
N MET A 1 -17.21 65.34 12.42
CA MET A 1 -16.45 66.40 11.74
C MET A 1 -15.28 66.82 12.62
N CYS A 2 -14.08 66.34 12.32
CA CYS A 2 -12.81 66.97 12.66
C CYS A 2 -11.76 66.30 11.78
N THR A 3 -11.33 67.02 10.76
CA THR A 3 -10.31 66.66 9.78
C THR A 3 -8.93 66.91 10.35
N ALA A 4 -7.99 65.98 10.18
CA ALA A 4 -6.56 66.26 10.22
C ALA A 4 -5.89 65.54 9.04
N ARG A 5 -5.22 66.36 8.23
CA ARG A 5 -4.57 66.04 6.95
C ARG A 5 -3.09 65.78 7.20
N THR A 6 -2.56 64.81 6.45
CA THR A 6 -1.25 64.74 5.77
C THR A 6 0.04 64.98 6.57
N GLU A 7 0.97 64.02 6.46
CA GLU A 7 2.30 64.28 5.87
C GLU A 7 2.93 62.99 5.30
N GLN A 8 3.22 63.02 3.99
CA GLN A 8 4.09 62.09 3.26
C GLN A 8 5.53 62.61 3.32
N SER A 9 6.50 61.70 3.45
CA SER A 9 7.91 61.96 3.13
C SER A 9 8.53 60.75 2.41
N PRO A 10 9.57 60.95 1.58
CA PRO A 10 9.71 60.26 0.31
C PRO A 10 10.80 59.18 0.27
N HIS A 11 10.67 58.33 -0.75
CA HIS A 11 11.66 57.51 -1.44
C HIS A 11 13.08 57.38 -0.87
N ALA A 12 13.44 56.13 -0.56
CA ALA A 12 14.80 55.62 -0.77
C ALA A 12 14.73 54.25 -1.47
N ARG A 13 15.06 54.21 -2.78
CA ARG A 13 15.66 53.03 -3.42
C ARG A 13 17.15 53.10 -3.15
N PRO A 14 17.83 51.98 -2.87
CA PRO A 14 18.67 51.36 -3.91
C PRO A 14 18.80 49.81 -3.66
N LYS A 15 19.35 48.91 -4.48
CA LYS A 15 20.23 48.87 -5.65
C LYS A 15 19.82 47.67 -6.52
N GLY A 16 20.04 47.77 -7.82
CA GLY A 16 19.64 46.79 -8.84
C GLY A 16 20.19 45.38 -8.62
N LEU A 17 19.34 44.40 -8.97
CA LEU A 17 19.75 43.03 -9.26
C LEU A 17 20.69 43.03 -10.47
N ALA A 18 21.87 42.45 -10.31
CA ALA A 18 22.69 42.01 -11.43
C ALA A 18 22.03 40.76 -12.07
N PRO A 19 22.01 40.64 -13.41
CA PRO A 19 21.38 39.52 -14.09
C PRO A 19 22.18 38.23 -13.86
N LEU A 20 21.50 37.19 -13.37
CA LEU A 20 22.04 35.83 -13.32
C LEU A 20 22.30 35.36 -14.75
N GLN A 21 23.58 35.15 -15.06
CA GLN A 21 24.02 34.58 -16.33
C GLN A 21 23.49 33.16 -16.47
N HIS A 22 22.68 32.91 -17.51
CA HIS A 22 22.34 31.58 -17.96
C HIS A 22 23.60 30.81 -18.38
N LYS A 23 24.06 29.91 -17.50
CA LYS A 23 25.06 28.91 -17.85
C LYS A 23 24.37 27.83 -18.69
N LYS A 24 24.58 27.88 -20.01
CA LYS A 24 24.20 26.84 -20.96
C LYS A 24 24.69 25.48 -20.45
N ARG A 25 23.77 24.59 -20.06
CA ARG A 25 24.06 23.18 -19.82
C ARG A 25 24.40 22.53 -21.15
N THR A 26 25.65 22.09 -21.27
CA THR A 26 26.17 21.37 -22.43
C THR A 26 25.63 19.94 -22.45
N ASN A 27 25.03 19.57 -23.59
CA ASN A 27 24.60 18.20 -23.91
C ASN A 27 25.79 17.24 -23.83
N ARG A 28 25.86 16.39 -22.79
CA ARG A 28 26.70 15.19 -22.80
C ARG A 28 25.87 14.01 -23.27
N LYS A 29 26.11 13.61 -24.51
CA LYS A 29 25.66 12.33 -25.08
C LYS A 29 26.33 11.20 -24.29
N SER A 30 25.56 10.44 -23.53
CA SER A 30 26.03 9.19 -22.93
C SER A 30 26.17 8.14 -24.03
N ARG A 31 27.41 7.66 -24.20
CA ARG A 31 27.77 6.61 -25.15
C ARG A 31 27.31 5.26 -24.59
N ILE A 32 26.53 4.56 -25.41
CA ILE A 32 26.22 3.15 -25.33
C ILE A 32 27.54 2.35 -25.29
N VAL A 33 27.70 1.49 -24.28
CA VAL A 33 28.73 0.43 -24.27
C VAL A 33 28.02 -0.90 -24.47
N LEU A 34 28.07 -1.41 -25.71
CA LEU A 34 27.77 -2.80 -26.01
C LEU A 34 28.94 -3.65 -25.52
N VAL A 35 28.68 -4.59 -24.62
CA VAL A 35 29.62 -5.70 -24.33
C VAL A 35 29.33 -6.80 -25.36
N GLY A 36 30.21 -6.93 -26.36
CA GLY A 36 30.19 -8.01 -27.32
C GLY A 36 30.77 -9.28 -26.71
N ALA A 37 29.97 -10.35 -26.66
CA ALA A 37 30.44 -11.70 -26.35
C ALA A 37 31.11 -12.29 -27.61
N ALA A 38 32.38 -12.65 -27.48
CA ALA A 38 33.17 -13.30 -28.51
C ALA A 38 32.77 -14.78 -28.63
N ALA A 39 32.21 -15.18 -29.78
CA ALA A 39 32.01 -16.57 -30.15
C ALA A 39 33.28 -17.11 -30.83
N LEU A 40 33.94 -18.10 -30.22
CA LEU A 40 35.02 -18.86 -30.82
C LEU A 40 34.42 -19.99 -31.66
N MET A 41 34.62 -19.93 -32.98
CA MET A 41 34.40 -21.08 -33.89
C MET A 41 35.58 -22.05 -33.78
N LEU A 42 35.28 -23.32 -33.51
CA LEU A 42 36.14 -24.45 -33.84
C LEU A 42 35.33 -25.45 -34.67
N LEU A 43 35.72 -25.57 -35.94
CA LEU A 43 35.25 -26.57 -36.89
C LEU A 43 35.99 -27.90 -36.66
N GLY A 44 35.26 -29.00 -36.77
CA GLY A 44 35.79 -30.25 -37.33
C GLY A 44 35.53 -31.51 -36.51
N GLY A 45 34.88 -32.50 -37.14
CA GLY A 45 35.02 -33.90 -36.75
C GLY A 45 33.74 -34.74 -36.79
N THR A 46 33.42 -35.28 -37.97
CA THR A 46 32.44 -36.36 -38.17
C THR A 46 32.82 -37.64 -37.40
N GLY A 47 31.84 -38.30 -36.78
CA GLY A 47 31.99 -39.64 -36.24
C GLY A 47 30.69 -40.19 -35.65
N ALA A 48 29.93 -40.90 -36.47
CA ALA A 48 28.80 -41.71 -36.01
C ALA A 48 29.34 -42.92 -35.23
N LEU A 49 28.86 -43.11 -34.00
CA LEU A 49 28.84 -44.38 -33.29
C LEU A 49 27.60 -44.38 -32.38
N ALA A 50 26.57 -45.09 -32.83
CA ALA A 50 25.44 -45.48 -32.01
C ALA A 50 25.94 -46.49 -30.97
N GLY A 51 26.09 -46.04 -29.72
CA GLY A 51 26.20 -46.89 -28.55
C GLY A 51 24.90 -46.77 -27.76
N ALA A 52 24.09 -47.84 -27.76
CA ALA A 52 22.97 -47.98 -26.85
C ALA A 52 23.54 -48.07 -25.42
N LEU A 53 23.23 -47.07 -24.59
CA LEU A 53 23.34 -47.19 -23.14
C LEU A 53 21.98 -47.70 -22.65
N GLU A 54 21.95 -48.96 -22.24
CA GLU A 54 20.85 -49.52 -21.47
C GLU A 54 20.72 -48.76 -20.13
N PRO A 55 19.51 -48.54 -19.61
CA PRO A 55 19.34 -47.99 -18.28
C PRO A 55 19.85 -49.01 -17.25
N THR A 56 20.71 -48.57 -16.35
CA THR A 56 21.09 -49.38 -15.18
C THR A 56 20.01 -49.24 -14.13
N ASP A 57 19.38 -50.36 -13.78
CA ASP A 57 18.42 -50.44 -12.67
C ASP A 57 19.12 -50.06 -11.36
N GLY A 58 18.67 -48.97 -10.75
CA GLY A 58 19.00 -48.61 -9.37
C GLY A 58 18.42 -49.61 -8.37
N PRO A 59 18.80 -49.55 -7.09
CA PRO A 59 18.29 -50.46 -6.06
C PRO A 59 16.75 -50.36 -5.98
N PRO A 60 16.04 -51.45 -5.63
CA PRO A 60 14.58 -51.42 -5.56
C PRO A 60 14.16 -50.41 -4.49
N GLY A 61 13.52 -49.33 -4.93
CA GLY A 61 12.81 -48.43 -4.03
C GLY A 61 11.74 -49.19 -3.26
N ASP A 62 11.31 -48.62 -2.14
CA ASP A 62 10.23 -49.05 -1.24
C ASP A 62 8.83 -49.22 -1.90
N GLY A 63 8.75 -49.22 -3.23
CA GLY A 63 7.52 -49.31 -4.00
C GLY A 63 6.70 -48.01 -3.99
N LEU A 64 7.21 -46.95 -3.37
CA LEU A 64 6.53 -45.67 -3.25
C LEU A 64 6.96 -44.72 -4.37
N GLY A 65 6.00 -43.97 -4.92
CA GLY A 65 6.25 -42.94 -5.90
C GLY A 65 6.74 -41.64 -5.25
N GLN A 66 7.32 -40.77 -6.07
CA GLN A 66 7.81 -39.46 -5.61
C GLN A 66 6.69 -38.41 -5.64
N VAL A 67 6.54 -37.65 -4.55
CA VAL A 67 5.73 -36.43 -4.51
C VAL A 67 6.60 -35.23 -4.93
N ARG A 68 6.09 -34.44 -5.87
CA ARG A 68 6.73 -33.20 -6.32
C ARG A 68 6.38 -32.04 -5.40
N GLY A 69 7.28 -31.06 -5.28
CA GLY A 69 6.99 -29.82 -4.55
C GLY A 69 6.89 -29.96 -3.03
N ALA A 70 7.28 -31.10 -2.44
CA ALA A 70 7.11 -31.33 -1.00
C ALA A 70 7.91 -30.35 -0.12
N ASP A 71 9.05 -29.88 -0.62
CA ASP A 71 9.89 -28.88 0.05
C ASP A 71 9.66 -27.45 -0.48
N ALA A 72 8.60 -27.23 -1.29
CA ALA A 72 8.34 -25.92 -1.86
C ALA A 72 7.84 -24.93 -0.79
N PRO A 73 8.30 -23.66 -0.80
CA PRO A 73 7.75 -22.63 0.07
C PRO A 73 6.23 -22.49 -0.14
N GLY A 74 5.46 -22.58 0.94
CA GLY A 74 3.99 -22.51 0.88
C GLY A 74 3.31 -23.86 0.61
N ALA A 75 4.04 -24.98 0.57
CA ALA A 75 3.45 -26.31 0.55
C ALA A 75 2.53 -26.52 1.76
N ILE A 76 1.34 -27.07 1.52
CA ILE A 76 0.32 -27.33 2.52
C ILE A 76 0.46 -28.79 2.97
N GLU A 77 0.72 -29.01 4.25
CA GLU A 77 0.86 -30.36 4.80
C GLU A 77 -0.47 -31.12 4.70
N GLY A 78 -0.39 -32.37 4.19
CA GLY A 78 -1.54 -33.25 4.07
C GLY A 78 -2.45 -33.00 2.88
N GLU A 79 -2.09 -32.12 1.95
CA GLU A 79 -2.88 -31.83 0.74
C GLU A 79 -2.06 -32.05 -0.53
N TYR A 80 -2.64 -32.78 -1.49
CA TYR A 80 -1.95 -33.19 -2.71
C TYR A 80 -2.85 -33.05 -3.95
N ILE A 81 -2.21 -32.87 -5.10
CA ILE A 81 -2.83 -32.84 -6.43
C ILE A 81 -2.32 -34.06 -7.20
N VAL A 82 -3.24 -34.94 -7.58
CA VAL A 82 -2.99 -36.15 -8.35
C VAL A 82 -3.33 -35.89 -9.82
N VAL A 83 -2.34 -36.01 -10.70
CA VAL A 83 -2.51 -35.81 -12.14
C VAL A 83 -2.46 -37.15 -12.86
N MET A 84 -3.45 -37.42 -13.69
CA MET A 84 -3.66 -38.69 -14.39
C MET A 84 -3.04 -38.67 -15.80
N LYS A 85 -2.62 -39.83 -16.30
CA LYS A 85 -2.19 -40.00 -17.69
C LYS A 85 -3.39 -39.96 -18.63
N GLU A 86 -3.27 -39.21 -19.73
CA GLU A 86 -4.38 -38.99 -20.67
C GLU A 86 -4.33 -39.90 -21.91
N SER A 87 -3.19 -40.55 -22.19
CA SER A 87 -3.03 -41.40 -23.38
C SER A 87 -1.92 -42.44 -23.22
N GLY A 88 -1.93 -43.43 -24.12
CA GLY A 88 -0.97 -44.54 -24.14
C GLY A 88 -1.43 -45.78 -23.38
N LYS A 89 -0.59 -46.83 -23.38
CA LYS A 89 -0.89 -48.13 -22.71
C LYS A 89 -1.07 -48.02 -21.20
N ALA A 90 -0.60 -46.92 -20.60
CA ALA A 90 -0.69 -46.63 -19.17
C ALA A 90 -1.84 -45.67 -18.81
N ALA A 91 -2.81 -45.46 -19.72
CA ALA A 91 -4.01 -44.66 -19.47
C ALA A 91 -5.30 -45.46 -19.75
N PRO A 92 -5.52 -46.61 -19.07
CA PRO A 92 -6.72 -47.42 -19.27
C PRO A 92 -8.01 -46.64 -18.94
N ASP A 93 -7.93 -45.67 -18.04
CA ASP A 93 -9.06 -44.91 -17.51
C ASP A 93 -9.36 -43.62 -18.28
N ALA A 94 -8.73 -43.40 -19.44
CA ALA A 94 -8.89 -42.16 -20.21
C ALA A 94 -10.36 -41.85 -20.58
N SER A 95 -11.23 -42.85 -20.65
CA SER A 95 -12.68 -42.68 -20.86
C SER A 95 -13.40 -42.10 -19.63
N LEU A 96 -12.90 -42.35 -18.42
CA LEU A 96 -13.40 -41.85 -17.14
C LEU A 96 -12.89 -40.45 -16.79
N LEU A 97 -11.92 -39.92 -17.55
CA LEU A 97 -11.37 -38.56 -17.35
C LEU A 97 -12.16 -37.47 -18.11
N ARG A 98 -13.42 -37.74 -18.46
CA ARG A 98 -14.24 -36.87 -19.33
C ARG A 98 -15.12 -35.87 -18.59
N SER A 99 -15.56 -36.20 -17.37
CA SER A 99 -16.31 -35.30 -16.50
C SER A 99 -15.75 -35.35 -15.08
N THR A 100 -16.04 -34.31 -14.30
CA THR A 100 -15.65 -34.23 -12.89
C THR A 100 -16.26 -35.37 -12.06
N GLU A 101 -17.49 -35.77 -12.35
CA GLU A 101 -18.18 -36.88 -11.68
C GLU A 101 -17.50 -38.23 -11.95
N SER A 102 -17.13 -38.52 -13.20
CA SER A 102 -16.44 -39.77 -13.54
C SER A 102 -15.00 -39.79 -13.01
N VAL A 103 -14.34 -38.63 -12.95
CA VAL A 103 -13.03 -38.46 -12.30
C VAL A 103 -13.13 -38.70 -10.80
N ARG A 104 -14.22 -38.26 -10.13
CA ARG A 104 -14.44 -38.51 -8.70
C ARG A 104 -14.57 -40.00 -8.40
N GLY A 105 -15.42 -40.71 -9.15
CA GLY A 105 -15.59 -42.15 -8.97
C GLY A 105 -14.29 -42.94 -9.20
N LEU A 106 -13.49 -42.52 -10.19
CA LEU A 106 -12.14 -43.08 -10.39
C LEU A 106 -11.23 -42.78 -9.19
N ALA A 107 -11.18 -41.53 -8.73
CA ALA A 107 -10.37 -41.13 -7.60
C ALA A 107 -10.68 -41.97 -6.35
N GLU A 108 -11.97 -42.13 -6.02
CA GLU A 108 -12.43 -42.99 -4.91
C GLU A 108 -11.94 -44.45 -5.06
N SER A 109 -12.03 -45.02 -6.27
CA SER A 109 -11.52 -46.38 -6.51
C SER A 109 -9.99 -46.50 -6.37
N LEU A 110 -9.23 -45.46 -6.72
CA LEU A 110 -7.77 -45.45 -6.56
C LEU A 110 -7.36 -45.28 -5.09
N LEU A 111 -8.15 -44.55 -4.29
CA LEU A 111 -7.94 -44.47 -2.85
C LEU A 111 -8.15 -45.84 -2.18
N GLU A 112 -9.17 -46.59 -2.62
CA GLU A 112 -9.37 -47.97 -2.16
C GLU A 112 -8.21 -48.90 -2.58
N GLU A 113 -7.75 -48.82 -3.83
CA GLU A 113 -6.63 -49.63 -4.36
C GLU A 113 -5.32 -49.39 -3.61
N THR A 114 -5.08 -48.14 -3.18
CA THR A 114 -3.84 -47.73 -2.49
C THR A 114 -3.93 -47.83 -0.96
N GLU A 115 -5.04 -48.36 -0.44
CA GLU A 115 -5.36 -48.42 0.99
C GLU A 115 -5.34 -47.04 1.69
N ALA A 116 -5.60 -45.97 0.94
CA ALA A 116 -5.68 -44.60 1.44
C ALA A 116 -7.07 -44.32 2.04
N LEU A 117 -7.49 -45.16 2.99
CA LEU A 117 -8.86 -45.17 3.53
C LEU A 117 -9.18 -43.94 4.40
N GLY A 118 -8.14 -43.20 4.84
CA GLY A 118 -8.28 -41.92 5.54
C GLY A 118 -8.34 -40.72 4.60
N ALA A 119 -8.03 -40.91 3.32
CA ALA A 119 -7.93 -39.84 2.36
C ALA A 119 -9.30 -39.38 1.85
N THR A 120 -9.43 -38.08 1.57
CA THR A 120 -10.68 -37.48 1.07
C THR A 120 -10.43 -36.72 -0.21
N VAL A 121 -11.18 -37.04 -1.28
CA VAL A 121 -11.17 -36.29 -2.54
C VAL A 121 -11.87 -34.94 -2.32
N GLU A 122 -11.18 -33.83 -2.55
CA GLU A 122 -11.76 -32.50 -2.38
C GLU A 122 -12.29 -31.93 -3.70
N ARG A 123 -11.45 -31.91 -4.74
CA ARG A 123 -11.77 -31.32 -6.04
C ARG A 123 -11.38 -32.28 -7.16
N THR A 124 -12.07 -32.16 -8.29
CA THR A 124 -11.83 -32.98 -9.49
C THR A 124 -11.70 -32.10 -10.70
N TYR A 125 -10.75 -32.43 -11.58
CA TYR A 125 -10.39 -31.67 -12.76
C TYR A 125 -10.52 -32.58 -13.99
N SER A 126 -11.32 -32.15 -14.96
CA SER A 126 -11.57 -32.93 -16.18
C SER A 126 -11.37 -32.15 -17.47
N THR A 127 -10.77 -30.95 -17.41
CA THR A 127 -10.70 -30.04 -18.56
C THR A 127 -9.30 -29.46 -18.77
N ALA A 128 -8.83 -28.62 -17.84
CA ALA A 128 -7.51 -27.99 -17.95
C ALA A 128 -6.37 -29.03 -17.83
N PHE A 129 -6.57 -29.99 -16.95
CA PHE A 129 -5.85 -31.26 -16.84
C PHE A 129 -6.80 -32.30 -16.27
N LYS A 130 -6.37 -33.56 -16.23
CA LYS A 130 -7.15 -34.68 -15.70
C LYS A 130 -6.58 -35.09 -14.34
N GLY A 131 -7.37 -35.01 -13.29
CA GLY A 131 -6.86 -35.28 -11.96
C GLY A 131 -7.80 -34.87 -10.83
N PHE A 132 -7.32 -34.93 -9.60
CA PHE A 132 -8.09 -34.55 -8.43
C PHE A 132 -7.17 -34.03 -7.32
N SER A 133 -7.71 -33.23 -6.41
CA SER A 133 -7.04 -32.87 -5.17
C SER A 133 -7.52 -33.78 -4.05
N VAL A 134 -6.63 -34.12 -3.13
CA VAL A 134 -6.88 -35.08 -2.06
C VAL A 134 -6.23 -34.58 -0.77
N ARG A 135 -6.97 -34.71 0.34
CA ARG A 135 -6.37 -34.66 1.68
C ARG A 135 -5.97 -36.07 2.08
N ALA A 136 -4.68 -36.30 2.33
CA ALA A 136 -4.09 -37.61 2.61
C ALA A 136 -2.82 -37.43 3.45
N ASP A 137 -2.26 -38.48 4.04
CA ASP A 137 -0.90 -38.42 4.56
C ASP A 137 0.16 -38.59 3.44
N GLU A 138 1.43 -38.30 3.76
CA GLU A 138 2.51 -38.38 2.77
C GLU A 138 2.71 -39.81 2.23
N THR A 139 2.50 -40.83 3.05
CA THR A 139 2.67 -42.23 2.63
C THR A 139 1.56 -42.61 1.65
N GLU A 140 0.32 -42.24 1.92
CA GLU A 140 -0.82 -42.41 1.02
C GLU A 140 -0.59 -41.66 -0.31
N ALA A 141 -0.13 -40.41 -0.27
CA ALA A 141 0.19 -39.63 -1.47
C ALA A 141 1.29 -40.27 -2.32
N ARG A 142 2.32 -40.84 -1.68
CA ARG A 142 3.38 -41.58 -2.37
C ARG A 142 2.91 -42.91 -2.95
N ARG A 143 1.93 -43.59 -2.33
CA ARG A 143 1.29 -44.78 -2.93
C ARG A 143 0.50 -44.42 -4.18
N LEU A 144 -0.25 -43.32 -4.15
CA LEU A 144 -0.92 -42.78 -5.34
C LEU A 144 0.08 -42.44 -6.45
N ALA A 145 1.22 -41.83 -6.09
CA ALA A 145 2.29 -41.52 -7.04
C ALA A 145 2.94 -42.75 -7.69
N ALA A 146 2.81 -43.94 -7.09
CA ALA A 146 3.34 -45.19 -7.64
C ALA A 146 2.42 -45.83 -8.69
N LEU A 147 1.15 -45.39 -8.79
CA LEU A 147 0.17 -46.02 -9.67
C LEU A 147 0.52 -45.83 -11.15
N PRO A 148 0.41 -46.88 -11.99
CA PRO A 148 0.70 -46.78 -13.42
C PRO A 148 -0.16 -45.76 -14.17
N SER A 149 -1.40 -45.52 -13.73
CA SER A 149 -2.35 -44.56 -14.31
C SER A 149 -2.09 -43.11 -13.90
N VAL A 150 -1.32 -42.88 -12.83
CA VAL A 150 -0.93 -41.55 -12.34
C VAL A 150 0.30 -41.07 -13.11
N ALA A 151 0.23 -39.83 -13.58
CA ALA A 151 1.33 -39.15 -14.24
C ALA A 151 2.32 -38.59 -13.21
N TYR A 152 1.80 -37.93 -12.18
CA TYR A 152 2.55 -37.47 -11.01
C TYR A 152 1.60 -37.05 -9.89
N VAL A 153 2.15 -36.95 -8.68
CA VAL A 153 1.52 -36.30 -7.53
C VAL A 153 2.39 -35.10 -7.14
N GLU A 154 1.74 -33.99 -6.86
CA GLU A 154 2.37 -32.74 -6.42
C GLU A 154 1.73 -32.31 -5.10
N GLN A 155 2.53 -31.84 -4.14
CA GLN A 155 1.99 -31.29 -2.90
C GLN A 155 1.30 -29.95 -3.19
N ASN A 156 0.08 -29.78 -2.67
CA ASN A 156 -0.68 -28.54 -2.86
C ASN A 156 0.06 -27.37 -2.19
N GLY A 157 -0.09 -26.16 -2.73
CA GLY A 157 0.62 -24.98 -2.26
C GLY A 157 -0.27 -23.75 -2.16
N VAL A 158 0.17 -22.80 -1.35
CA VAL A 158 -0.44 -21.47 -1.29
C VAL A 158 -0.01 -20.66 -2.51
N GLU A 159 -0.97 -20.38 -3.40
CA GLU A 159 -0.80 -19.40 -4.47
C GLU A 159 -1.08 -17.99 -3.94
N ARG A 160 -0.26 -17.00 -4.34
CA ARG A 160 -0.48 -15.58 -4.04
C ARG A 160 -0.75 -14.82 -5.34
N GLY A 161 -1.70 -13.89 -5.33
CA GLY A 161 -1.89 -12.96 -6.45
C GLY A 161 -0.67 -12.04 -6.61
N ASP A 162 -0.42 -11.59 -7.85
CA ASP A 162 0.67 -10.63 -8.13
C ASP A 162 0.37 -9.27 -7.48
N ASP A 163 1.08 -8.92 -6.40
CA ASP A 163 1.10 -7.56 -5.86
C ASP A 163 1.73 -6.62 -6.91
N MET A 164 0.97 -5.62 -7.38
CA MET A 164 1.52 -4.56 -8.22
C MET A 164 2.59 -3.83 -7.39
N THR A 165 3.85 -3.93 -7.79
CA THR A 165 4.97 -3.33 -7.06
C THR A 165 5.45 -2.08 -7.80
N GLN A 166 5.46 -0.93 -7.12
CA GLN A 166 6.12 0.26 -7.65
C GLN A 166 7.62 0.15 -7.38
N ILE A 167 8.42 0.16 -8.45
CA ILE A 167 9.88 0.29 -8.37
C ILE A 167 10.28 1.77 -8.25
N ASN A 168 11.38 2.06 -7.55
CA ASN A 168 11.82 3.41 -7.21
C ASN A 168 10.74 4.18 -6.43
N ALA A 169 10.16 3.53 -5.41
CA ALA A 169 9.23 4.18 -4.51
C ALA A 169 9.93 5.30 -3.71
N THR A 170 9.19 6.33 -3.31
CA THR A 170 9.72 7.30 -2.35
C THR A 170 9.94 6.58 -1.02
N TRP A 171 10.92 7.05 -0.23
CA TRP A 171 11.26 6.40 1.03
C TRP A 171 10.05 6.26 1.97
N GLY A 172 9.10 7.21 1.93
CA GLY A 172 7.89 7.15 2.75
C GLY A 172 6.97 5.99 2.38
N LEU A 173 6.81 5.70 1.08
CA LEU A 173 6.05 4.55 0.61
C LEU A 173 6.73 3.23 0.94
N ASP A 174 8.03 3.13 0.66
CA ASP A 174 8.86 1.96 0.98
C ASP A 174 8.96 1.72 2.50
N ARG A 175 8.93 2.78 3.30
CA ARG A 175 8.96 2.60 4.75
C ARG A 175 7.67 1.98 5.26
N VAL A 176 6.51 2.29 4.69
CA VAL A 176 5.23 1.84 5.27
C VAL A 176 4.87 0.40 4.89
N ASP A 177 5.45 -0.20 3.86
CA ASP A 177 5.22 -1.61 3.53
C ASP A 177 6.33 -2.56 4.01
N GLN A 178 7.33 -2.04 4.74
CA GLN A 178 8.40 -2.79 5.37
C GLN A 178 8.46 -2.61 6.89
N ARG A 179 8.94 -3.64 7.62
CA ARG A 179 9.11 -3.57 9.08
C ARG A 179 10.52 -3.15 9.50
N ASP A 180 11.53 -3.47 8.70
CA ASP A 180 12.95 -3.32 9.01
C ASP A 180 13.68 -2.45 7.99
N LEU A 181 14.69 -1.71 8.46
CA LEU A 181 15.74 -1.15 7.61
C LEU A 181 16.80 -2.23 7.30
N PRO A 182 17.50 -2.16 6.14
CA PRO A 182 17.40 -1.15 5.09
C PRO A 182 16.17 -1.32 4.18
N LEU A 183 15.78 -0.21 3.57
CA LEU A 183 14.71 -0.15 2.58
C LEU A 183 15.10 -0.75 1.22
N ASN A 184 14.13 -1.13 0.37
CA ASN A 184 14.36 -1.89 -0.87
C ASN A 184 14.05 -1.13 -2.18
N ASP A 185 13.73 0.16 -2.07
CA ASP A 185 13.27 1.10 -3.09
C ASP A 185 11.97 0.65 -3.81
N GLN A 186 11.13 -0.15 -3.15
CA GLN A 186 9.88 -0.68 -3.70
C GLN A 186 8.70 -0.41 -2.79
N TYR A 187 7.51 -0.35 -3.39
CA TYR A 187 6.25 -0.30 -2.66
C TYR A 187 5.29 -1.35 -3.23
N ALA A 188 5.13 -2.44 -2.49
CA ALA A 188 4.15 -3.50 -2.76
C ALA A 188 2.78 -3.00 -2.29
N HIS A 189 2.06 -2.35 -3.21
CA HIS A 189 0.79 -1.73 -2.87
C HIS A 189 -0.34 -2.73 -3.03
N ILE A 190 -1.21 -2.78 -2.03
CA ILE A 190 -2.51 -3.43 -2.14
C ILE A 190 -3.29 -2.66 -3.21
N THR A 191 -3.69 -3.33 -4.28
CA THR A 191 -4.57 -2.76 -5.30
C THR A 191 -5.95 -2.56 -4.68
N GLY A 192 -6.35 -1.31 -4.44
CA GLY A 192 -7.61 -1.00 -3.80
C GLY A 192 -7.79 0.48 -3.47
N GLY A 193 -8.97 0.80 -2.92
CA GLY A 193 -9.34 2.16 -2.51
C GLY A 193 -10.34 2.84 -3.45
N GLY A 194 -10.60 2.32 -4.65
CA GLY A 194 -11.56 2.92 -5.60
C GLY A 194 -13.01 3.02 -5.08
N ASN A 195 -13.35 2.23 -4.04
CA ASN A 195 -14.60 2.29 -3.29
C ASN A 195 -14.59 3.27 -2.11
N VAL A 196 -13.43 3.79 -1.70
CA VAL A 196 -13.25 4.68 -0.54
C VAL A 196 -13.07 6.13 -0.99
N ARG A 197 -13.57 7.08 -0.19
CA ARG A 197 -13.32 8.52 -0.37
C ARG A 197 -12.45 9.07 0.74
N ALA A 198 -11.40 9.78 0.36
CA ALA A 198 -10.54 10.54 1.26
C ALA A 198 -10.89 12.04 1.17
N TYR A 199 -11.43 12.58 2.26
CA TYR A 199 -11.70 14.00 2.41
C TYR A 199 -10.42 14.70 2.89
N VAL A 200 -9.97 15.71 2.16
CA VAL A 200 -8.77 16.50 2.49
C VAL A 200 -9.23 17.87 2.96
N VAL A 201 -9.23 18.08 4.28
CA VAL A 201 -9.61 19.34 4.91
C VAL A 201 -8.37 20.21 5.09
N ASP A 202 -8.14 21.15 4.16
CA ASP A 202 -6.84 21.82 4.01
C ASP A 202 -6.93 23.16 3.24
N SER A 203 -5.87 23.59 2.53
CA SER A 203 -5.81 24.76 1.64
C SER A 203 -6.55 24.59 0.31
N GLY A 204 -7.28 23.49 0.14
CA GLY A 204 -7.86 23.03 -1.14
C GLY A 204 -7.02 21.96 -1.81
N VAL A 205 -7.48 21.44 -2.94
CA VAL A 205 -6.70 20.49 -3.76
C VAL A 205 -6.75 20.94 -5.22
N SER A 206 -5.63 20.85 -5.93
CA SER A 206 -5.63 21.00 -7.38
C SER A 206 -6.28 19.77 -8.02
N VAL A 207 -7.62 19.76 -8.10
CA VAL A 207 -8.39 18.55 -8.49
C VAL A 207 -8.12 18.09 -9.93
N SER A 208 -7.66 19.00 -10.80
CA SER A 208 -7.24 18.70 -12.17
C SER A 208 -5.80 18.20 -12.28
N TYR A 209 -5.10 18.01 -11.16
CA TYR A 209 -3.70 17.60 -11.18
C TYR A 209 -3.53 16.19 -11.79
N PRO A 210 -2.60 16.00 -12.75
CA PRO A 210 -2.46 14.73 -13.46
C PRO A 210 -2.24 13.52 -12.56
N ALA A 211 -1.52 13.68 -11.43
CA ALA A 211 -1.26 12.58 -10.51
C ALA A 211 -2.53 12.00 -9.85
N PHE A 212 -3.65 12.73 -9.84
CA PHE A 212 -4.92 12.21 -9.34
C PHE A 212 -5.71 11.45 -10.41
N THR A 213 -5.32 11.50 -11.68
CA THR A 213 -5.92 10.68 -12.76
C THR A 213 -7.45 10.80 -12.86
N GLY A 214 -8.00 11.97 -12.54
CA GLY A 214 -9.45 12.24 -12.51
C GLY A 214 -10.20 11.71 -11.28
N ARG A 215 -9.48 11.26 -10.24
CA ARG A 215 -10.06 10.75 -8.98
C ARG A 215 -10.24 11.83 -7.91
N ALA A 216 -9.79 13.06 -8.15
CA ALA A 216 -10.00 14.19 -7.25
C ALA A 216 -11.22 15.03 -7.68
N SER A 217 -11.95 15.56 -6.71
CA SER A 217 -13.17 16.35 -6.91
C SER A 217 -13.32 17.44 -5.84
N ASN A 218 -14.06 18.50 -6.18
CA ASN A 218 -14.38 19.56 -5.22
C ASN A 218 -15.49 19.12 -4.26
N GLY A 219 -15.29 19.38 -2.98
CA GLY A 219 -16.34 19.38 -1.96
C GLY A 219 -16.90 20.77 -1.78
N TRP A 220 -16.27 21.56 -0.90
CA TRP A 220 -16.65 22.95 -0.61
C TRP A 220 -15.45 23.81 -0.20
N ASP A 221 -15.53 25.11 -0.49
CA ASP A 221 -14.58 26.13 -0.08
C ASP A 221 -15.24 27.07 0.95
N PHE A 222 -14.77 27.00 2.19
CA PHE A 222 -15.25 27.85 3.29
C PHE A 222 -14.49 29.17 3.42
N VAL A 223 -13.39 29.35 2.68
CA VAL A 223 -12.63 30.60 2.64
C VAL A 223 -13.28 31.60 1.70
N GLU A 224 -13.76 31.12 0.55
CA GLU A 224 -14.41 31.94 -0.49
C GLU A 224 -15.93 31.72 -0.58
N ASP A 225 -16.47 30.77 0.20
CA ASP A 225 -17.89 30.40 0.28
C ASP A 225 -18.48 29.95 -1.07
N ASP A 226 -17.81 29.00 -1.72
CA ASP A 226 -18.26 28.42 -2.99
C ASP A 226 -17.95 26.91 -3.12
N ALA A 227 -18.32 26.33 -4.26
CA ALA A 227 -18.16 24.89 -4.54
C ALA A 227 -16.81 24.53 -5.18
N VAL A 228 -15.83 25.44 -5.18
CA VAL A 228 -14.53 25.28 -5.86
C VAL A 228 -13.41 25.31 -4.84
N ALA A 229 -13.17 24.16 -4.21
CA ALA A 229 -12.10 23.95 -3.23
C ALA A 229 -10.69 23.83 -3.86
N GLN A 230 -10.37 24.75 -4.77
CA GLN A 230 -9.11 24.78 -5.50
C GLN A 230 -7.96 25.20 -4.57
N ASP A 231 -6.85 24.47 -4.64
CA ASP A 231 -5.65 24.83 -3.88
C ASP A 231 -4.98 26.08 -4.46
N CYS A 232 -4.52 26.95 -3.56
CA CYS A 232 -3.73 28.13 -3.89
C CYS A 232 -2.48 28.31 -3.00
N HIS A 233 -2.19 27.35 -2.13
CA HIS A 233 -0.99 27.33 -1.30
C HIS A 233 -0.08 26.12 -1.60
N GLY A 234 -0.68 24.98 -1.94
CA GLY A 234 0.03 23.75 -2.28
C GLY A 234 0.05 22.69 -1.17
N HIS A 235 -0.33 23.06 0.06
CA HIS A 235 -0.32 22.12 1.20
C HIS A 235 -1.32 21.00 0.99
N GLY A 236 -2.56 21.36 0.66
CA GLY A 236 -3.62 20.39 0.44
C GLY A 236 -3.35 19.48 -0.76
N THR A 237 -2.78 19.99 -1.85
CA THR A 237 -2.36 19.17 -3.00
C THR A 237 -1.23 18.21 -2.64
N HIS A 238 -0.25 18.65 -1.84
CA HIS A 238 0.86 17.81 -1.38
C HIS A 238 0.36 16.64 -0.52
N VAL A 239 -0.47 16.92 0.49
CA VAL A 239 -1.02 15.86 1.36
C VAL A 239 -1.97 14.95 0.59
N ALA A 240 -2.81 15.48 -0.30
CA ALA A 240 -3.67 14.69 -1.17
C ALA A 240 -2.86 13.75 -2.07
N GLY A 241 -1.71 14.22 -2.57
CA GLY A 241 -0.74 13.43 -3.33
C GLY A 241 -0.21 12.23 -2.54
N THR A 242 0.10 12.42 -1.25
CA THR A 242 0.57 11.35 -0.35
C THR A 242 -0.55 10.37 0.03
N VAL A 243 -1.80 10.85 0.15
CA VAL A 243 -2.95 9.96 0.36
C VAL A 243 -3.18 9.05 -0.86
N GLY A 244 -3.28 9.65 -2.06
CA GLY A 244 -3.87 8.95 -3.22
C GLY A 244 -3.33 9.31 -4.59
N GLY A 245 -2.19 9.98 -4.69
CA GLY A 245 -1.53 10.22 -5.98
C GLY A 245 -1.05 8.93 -6.66
N ALA A 246 -1.05 8.89 -8.00
CA ALA A 246 -0.63 7.71 -8.75
C ALA A 246 0.82 7.28 -8.44
N VAL A 247 1.72 8.24 -8.24
CA VAL A 247 3.15 8.00 -7.95
C VAL A 247 3.43 8.02 -6.45
N TYR A 248 2.94 9.04 -5.74
CA TYR A 248 3.29 9.32 -4.34
C TYR A 248 2.28 8.80 -3.31
N GLY A 249 1.14 8.30 -3.77
CA GLY A 249 0.03 7.90 -2.91
C GLY A 249 0.22 6.52 -2.29
N VAL A 250 -0.14 6.42 -1.02
CA VAL A 250 -0.29 5.14 -0.30
C VAL A 250 -1.48 4.35 -0.86
N ALA A 251 -2.67 4.97 -0.96
CA ALA A 251 -3.89 4.38 -1.50
C ALA A 251 -4.14 4.85 -2.94
N LYS A 252 -3.43 4.26 -3.90
CA LYS A 252 -3.33 4.77 -5.28
C LYS A 252 -4.65 4.86 -6.05
N GLU A 253 -5.72 4.19 -5.64
CA GLU A 253 -7.02 4.26 -6.32
C GLU A 253 -8.09 5.06 -5.56
N VAL A 254 -7.76 5.58 -4.36
CA VAL A 254 -8.74 6.32 -3.54
C VAL A 254 -9.29 7.54 -4.26
N LYS A 255 -10.57 7.84 -4.02
CA LYS A 255 -11.21 9.07 -4.53
C LYS A 255 -10.96 10.21 -3.56
N ILE A 256 -10.43 11.33 -4.05
CA ILE A 256 -10.09 12.49 -3.22
C ILE A 256 -11.21 13.53 -3.31
N VAL A 257 -11.63 14.06 -2.16
CA VAL A 257 -12.62 15.15 -2.06
C VAL A 257 -11.98 16.32 -1.33
N ALA A 258 -11.85 17.45 -2.01
CA ALA A 258 -11.23 18.65 -1.49
C ALA A 258 -12.20 19.45 -0.61
N VAL A 259 -11.78 19.82 0.60
CA VAL A 259 -12.51 20.72 1.50
C VAL A 259 -11.57 21.86 1.90
N ARG A 260 -11.77 23.04 1.35
CA ARG A 260 -10.88 24.18 1.57
C ARG A 260 -11.33 24.98 2.79
N VAL A 261 -10.44 25.06 3.78
CA VAL A 261 -10.63 25.82 5.02
C VAL A 261 -9.43 26.74 5.34
N LEU A 262 -8.35 26.63 4.57
CA LEU A 262 -7.17 27.50 4.66
C LEU A 262 -7.00 28.33 3.38
N ASN A 263 -6.59 29.57 3.55
CA ASN A 263 -6.34 30.52 2.47
C ASN A 263 -4.95 30.32 1.83
N CYS A 264 -4.57 31.18 0.88
CA CYS A 264 -3.32 31.05 0.12
C CYS A 264 -2.05 31.33 0.95
N GLU A 265 -2.17 31.87 2.16
CA GLU A 265 -1.08 31.95 3.15
C GLU A 265 -1.10 30.78 4.15
N ASN A 266 -1.86 29.72 3.87
CA ASN A 266 -2.09 28.56 4.71
C ASN A 266 -2.70 28.89 6.08
N ARG A 267 -3.64 29.83 6.11
CA ARG A 267 -4.33 30.29 7.34
C ARG A 267 -5.83 30.17 7.18
N GLY A 268 -6.51 29.72 8.23
CA GLY A 268 -7.97 29.68 8.31
C GLY A 268 -8.43 30.15 9.68
N THR A 269 -9.69 30.57 9.78
CA THR A 269 -10.28 30.82 11.09
C THR A 269 -10.72 29.50 11.73
N THR A 270 -10.91 29.49 13.05
CA THR A 270 -11.51 28.30 13.69
C THR A 270 -12.91 28.03 13.12
N ALA A 271 -13.69 29.06 12.80
CA ALA A 271 -15.03 28.90 12.24
C ALA A 271 -15.00 28.17 10.88
N ASP A 272 -14.08 28.54 9.98
CA ASP A 272 -13.97 27.89 8.66
C ASP A 272 -13.58 26.41 8.80
N VAL A 273 -12.65 26.11 9.71
CA VAL A 273 -12.24 24.73 10.01
C VAL A 273 -13.41 23.91 10.57
N LEU A 274 -14.17 24.46 11.53
CA LEU A 274 -15.36 23.80 12.08
C LEU A 274 -16.43 23.58 11.02
N ALA A 275 -16.65 24.54 10.13
CA ALA A 275 -17.59 24.41 9.01
C ALA A 275 -17.16 23.31 8.03
N GLY A 276 -15.85 23.17 7.78
CA GLY A 276 -15.30 22.05 7.03
C GLY A 276 -15.57 20.69 7.68
N TYR A 277 -15.35 20.56 8.99
CA TYR A 277 -15.62 19.31 9.72
C TYR A 277 -17.11 18.95 9.70
N ASP A 278 -17.98 19.93 9.98
CA ASP A 278 -19.44 19.76 9.95
C ASP A 278 -19.93 19.34 8.56
N TRP A 279 -19.40 19.97 7.50
CA TRP A 279 -19.74 19.61 6.13
C TRP A 279 -19.30 18.19 5.78
N VAL A 280 -18.11 17.75 6.19
CA VAL A 280 -17.68 16.37 5.97
C VAL A 280 -18.59 15.41 6.72
N ALA A 281 -18.88 15.65 8.00
CA ALA A 281 -19.80 14.81 8.78
C ALA A 281 -21.19 14.68 8.12
N ALA A 282 -21.71 15.77 7.54
CA ALA A 282 -23.01 15.79 6.90
C ALA A 282 -23.03 15.21 5.47
N ASN A 283 -21.92 15.26 4.73
CA ASN A 283 -21.89 14.95 3.29
C ASN A 283 -20.97 13.76 2.93
N ALA A 284 -20.33 13.14 3.92
CA ALA A 284 -19.47 11.99 3.69
C ALA A 284 -20.22 10.85 2.99
N GLN A 285 -19.64 10.34 1.90
CA GLN A 285 -20.10 9.12 1.24
C GLN A 285 -19.20 7.96 1.66
N LEU A 286 -19.72 7.12 2.56
CA LEU A 286 -19.01 5.98 3.14
C LEU A 286 -18.74 4.87 2.09
N PRO A 287 -17.66 4.07 2.24
CA PRO A 287 -16.60 4.19 3.25
C PRO A 287 -15.75 5.45 3.04
N ALA A 288 -15.40 6.13 4.13
CA ALA A 288 -14.69 7.41 4.07
C ALA A 288 -13.60 7.54 5.12
N VAL A 289 -12.53 8.21 4.73
CA VAL A 289 -11.46 8.68 5.62
C VAL A 289 -11.31 10.19 5.46
N ALA A 290 -10.71 10.85 6.45
CA ALA A 290 -10.34 12.25 6.34
C ALA A 290 -8.90 12.49 6.80
N ASN A 291 -8.16 13.27 6.01
CA ASN A 291 -6.89 13.83 6.42
C ASN A 291 -7.11 15.26 6.93
N VAL A 292 -6.71 15.52 8.16
CA VAL A 292 -6.81 16.84 8.79
C VAL A 292 -5.43 17.25 9.29
N SER A 293 -4.64 17.83 8.39
CA SER A 293 -3.28 18.30 8.68
C SER A 293 -3.28 19.73 9.24
N ILE A 294 -4.21 20.03 10.15
CA ILE A 294 -4.47 21.36 10.71
C ILE A 294 -4.46 21.26 12.24
N GLY A 295 -3.60 22.05 12.88
CA GLY A 295 -3.50 22.13 14.33
C GLY A 295 -3.66 23.54 14.87
N GLY A 296 -3.77 23.66 16.18
CA GLY A 296 -3.80 24.94 16.88
C GLY A 296 -3.85 24.72 18.39
N SER A 297 -4.06 25.80 19.14
CA SER A 297 -4.30 25.67 20.59
C SER A 297 -5.47 24.73 20.87
N ALA A 298 -5.40 24.03 21.99
CA ALA A 298 -6.50 23.26 22.56
C ALA A 298 -7.85 24.00 22.47
N SER A 299 -8.88 23.31 21.98
CA SER A 299 -10.18 23.90 21.68
C SER A 299 -11.28 22.83 21.73
N ASP A 300 -12.11 22.84 22.78
CA ASP A 300 -13.18 21.85 22.98
C ASP A 300 -14.14 21.79 21.77
N THR A 301 -14.48 22.93 21.19
CA THR A 301 -15.33 22.98 19.98
C THR A 301 -14.71 22.33 18.76
N LYS A 302 -13.38 22.32 18.65
CA LYS A 302 -12.68 21.66 17.54
C LYS A 302 -12.63 20.15 17.74
N ASP A 303 -12.46 19.73 18.99
CA ASP A 303 -12.50 18.32 19.38
C ASP A 303 -13.92 17.74 19.18
N ASP A 304 -14.96 18.47 19.62
CA ASP A 304 -16.35 18.06 19.40
C ASP A 304 -16.71 17.94 17.92
N ALA A 305 -16.25 18.89 17.09
CA ALA A 305 -16.55 18.87 15.66
C ALA A 305 -15.82 17.73 14.92
N VAL A 306 -14.55 17.45 15.26
CA VAL A 306 -13.84 16.31 14.64
C VAL A 306 -14.41 14.98 15.14
N ARG A 307 -14.82 14.88 16.42
CA ARG A 307 -15.56 13.73 16.94
C ARG A 307 -16.85 13.49 16.17
N GLY A 308 -17.58 14.55 15.83
CA GLY A 308 -18.76 14.45 14.96
C GLY A 308 -18.49 13.82 13.60
N MET A 309 -17.31 14.02 13.00
CA MET A 309 -16.91 13.32 11.77
C MET A 309 -16.74 11.81 12.03
N VAL A 310 -16.13 11.44 13.15
CA VAL A 310 -15.92 10.05 13.54
C VAL A 310 -17.26 9.36 13.82
N GLU A 311 -18.16 10.02 14.55
CA GLU A 311 -19.53 9.53 14.79
C GLU A 311 -20.35 9.37 13.50
N ALA A 312 -20.06 10.16 12.46
CA ALA A 312 -20.63 10.01 11.12
C ALA A 312 -20.03 8.82 10.32
N GLY A 313 -19.10 8.07 10.91
CA GLY A 313 -18.46 6.89 10.31
C GLY A 313 -17.20 7.19 9.51
N VAL A 314 -16.65 8.41 9.58
CA VAL A 314 -15.41 8.78 8.89
C VAL A 314 -14.21 8.46 9.78
N THR A 315 -13.24 7.68 9.29
CA THR A 315 -11.97 7.51 10.01
C THR A 315 -11.09 8.73 9.80
N VAL A 316 -10.70 9.44 10.87
CA VAL A 316 -9.97 10.71 10.76
C VAL A 316 -8.54 10.56 11.26
N ALA A 317 -7.57 10.92 10.42
CA ALA A 317 -6.17 11.06 10.83
C ALA A 317 -5.78 12.54 10.91
N VAL A 318 -5.12 12.91 11.99
CA VAL A 318 -4.75 14.30 12.32
C VAL A 318 -3.25 14.43 12.53
N SER A 319 -2.69 15.61 12.27
CA SER A 319 -1.29 15.88 12.56
C SER A 319 -1.06 16.15 14.05
N ALA A 320 -0.02 15.55 14.65
CA ALA A 320 0.30 15.75 16.07
C ALA A 320 0.80 17.17 16.40
N GLY A 321 1.32 17.90 15.41
CA GLY A 321 1.91 19.24 15.53
C GLY A 321 3.44 19.25 15.44
N ASN A 322 4.02 20.45 15.24
CA ASN A 322 5.41 20.61 14.80
C ASN A 322 6.25 21.50 15.72
N ASP A 323 6.04 21.43 17.04
CA ASP A 323 6.64 22.32 18.03
C ASP A 323 7.55 21.61 19.06
N ASP A 324 7.86 20.32 18.87
CA ASP A 324 8.62 19.48 19.83
C ASP A 324 8.05 19.53 21.26
N ARG A 325 6.73 19.36 21.38
CA ARG A 325 6.01 19.38 22.66
C ARG A 325 4.91 18.31 22.73
N GLU A 326 4.29 18.21 23.89
CA GLU A 326 3.13 17.34 24.13
C GLU A 326 1.98 17.63 23.13
N ALA A 327 1.58 16.61 22.36
CA ALA A 327 0.50 16.68 21.38
C ALA A 327 -0.85 17.03 22.02
N CYS A 328 -1.06 16.60 23.27
CA CYS A 328 -2.26 16.86 24.07
C CYS A 328 -2.56 18.36 24.29
N LEU A 329 -1.60 19.25 24.02
CA LEU A 329 -1.78 20.71 24.14
C LEU A 329 -2.45 21.33 22.90
N GLN A 330 -2.78 20.53 21.89
CA GLN A 330 -3.31 20.98 20.61
C GLN A 330 -4.60 20.24 20.23
N SER A 331 -5.45 20.94 19.48
CA SER A 331 -6.65 20.36 18.87
C SER A 331 -6.54 20.42 17.35
N PRO A 332 -6.94 19.37 16.63
CA PRO A 332 -7.67 18.17 17.13
C PRO A 332 -6.79 17.04 17.69
N ALA A 333 -5.47 17.19 17.75
CA ALA A 333 -4.53 16.13 18.16
C ALA A 333 -4.73 15.52 19.57
N ARG A 334 -5.56 16.12 20.43
CA ARG A 334 -5.89 15.60 21.76
C ARG A 334 -7.21 14.84 21.82
N GLU A 335 -7.98 14.82 20.73
CA GLU A 335 -9.25 14.11 20.68
C GLU A 335 -9.00 12.60 20.60
N PRO A 336 -9.51 11.78 21.54
CA PRO A 336 -9.19 10.34 21.57
C PRO A 336 -9.78 9.53 20.42
N ASP A 337 -10.84 10.01 19.76
CA ASP A 337 -11.52 9.26 18.70
C ASP A 337 -10.89 9.44 17.30
N VAL A 338 -9.83 10.26 17.19
CA VAL A 338 -9.06 10.45 15.94
C VAL A 338 -7.70 9.75 16.03
N ILE A 339 -7.07 9.49 14.89
CA ILE A 339 -5.73 8.92 14.83
C ILE A 339 -4.71 10.07 14.76
N THR A 340 -4.01 10.34 15.84
CA THR A 340 -3.01 11.40 15.96
C THR A 340 -1.63 10.91 15.54
N VAL A 341 -1.08 11.55 14.50
CA VAL A 341 0.10 11.05 13.79
C VAL A 341 1.32 11.93 14.02
N ALA A 342 2.36 11.33 14.61
CA ALA A 342 3.68 11.93 14.74
C ALA A 342 4.60 11.60 13.55
N ALA A 343 5.65 12.38 13.34
CA ALA A 343 6.51 12.28 12.17
C ALA A 343 7.84 11.59 12.45
N THR A 344 8.27 10.71 11.54
CA THR A 344 9.61 10.13 11.52
C THR A 344 10.45 10.61 10.34
N THR A 345 11.75 10.40 10.47
CA THR A 345 12.74 10.48 9.40
C THR A 345 12.97 9.09 8.77
N ALA A 346 13.63 9.05 7.62
CA ALA A 346 13.99 7.80 6.94
C ALA A 346 14.92 6.86 7.73
N ALA A 347 15.46 7.31 8.87
CA ALA A 347 16.32 6.51 9.75
C ALA A 347 15.56 5.94 10.97
N ASP A 348 14.23 5.91 10.93
CA ASP A 348 13.36 5.53 12.06
C ASP A 348 13.64 6.35 13.33
N ALA A 349 14.03 7.61 13.18
CA ALA A 349 14.07 8.57 14.28
C ALA A 349 12.84 9.48 14.23
N ARG A 350 12.27 9.83 15.39
CA ARG A 350 11.30 10.93 15.46
C ARG A 350 11.91 12.16 14.81
N TRP A 351 11.16 12.82 13.94
CA TRP A 351 11.59 14.10 13.39
C TRP A 351 11.63 15.12 14.53
N GLY A 352 12.75 15.83 14.69
CA GLY A 352 13.02 16.62 15.90
C GLY A 352 12.01 17.72 16.22
N ASN A 353 11.18 18.15 15.26
CA ASN A 353 10.10 19.11 15.50
C ASN A 353 8.74 18.44 15.74
N SER A 354 8.60 17.12 15.53
CA SER A 354 7.35 16.42 15.77
C SER A 354 6.96 16.50 17.23
N ASN A 355 5.71 16.85 17.49
CA ASN A 355 5.12 16.64 18.81
C ASN A 355 5.12 15.14 19.18
N TYR A 356 5.02 14.88 20.48
CA TYR A 356 5.09 13.57 21.13
C TYR A 356 4.08 13.49 22.28
N GLY A 357 4.03 12.36 23.00
CA GLY A 357 3.25 12.20 24.22
C GLY A 357 2.09 11.24 24.10
N ASP A 358 1.31 11.14 25.17
CA ASP A 358 0.25 10.14 25.35
C ASP A 358 -0.92 10.30 24.35
N CYS A 359 -1.08 11.47 23.72
CA CYS A 359 -2.10 11.70 22.69
C CYS A 359 -1.62 11.35 21.27
N VAL A 360 -0.37 10.87 21.09
CA VAL A 360 0.07 10.32 19.82
C VAL A 360 -0.35 8.85 19.77
N ASP A 361 -0.96 8.42 18.67
CA ASP A 361 -1.34 7.01 18.48
C ASP A 361 -0.25 6.21 17.78
N LEU A 362 0.35 6.80 16.74
CA LEU A 362 1.44 6.19 15.99
C LEU A 362 2.30 7.23 15.24
N PHE A 363 3.43 6.75 14.73
CA PHE A 363 4.35 7.51 13.90
C PHE A 363 4.24 7.10 12.43
N ALA A 364 4.46 8.04 11.52
CA ALA A 364 4.56 7.78 10.09
C ALA A 364 5.61 8.68 9.41
N PRO A 365 6.06 8.35 8.19
CA PRO A 365 7.02 9.16 7.44
C PRO A 365 6.60 10.63 7.31
N GLY A 366 7.40 11.56 7.83
CA GLY A 366 7.04 12.99 7.83
C GLY A 366 8.18 13.97 7.56
N HIS A 367 9.42 13.53 7.39
CA HIS A 367 10.56 14.41 7.09
C HIS A 367 11.09 14.23 5.67
N LEU A 368 11.13 15.30 4.89
CA LEU A 368 11.51 15.29 3.47
C LEU A 368 10.65 14.31 2.66
N ILE A 369 9.34 14.50 2.72
CA ILE A 369 8.35 13.75 1.96
C ILE A 369 8.14 14.43 0.60
N GLU A 370 8.47 13.70 -0.45
CA GLU A 370 8.19 14.09 -1.84
C GLU A 370 6.74 13.73 -2.21
N SER A 371 6.02 14.69 -2.78
CA SER A 371 4.64 14.52 -3.25
C SER A 371 4.31 15.51 -4.38
N ALA A 372 3.05 15.53 -4.81
CA ALA A 372 2.52 16.42 -5.84
C ALA A 372 2.74 17.91 -5.52
N ASP A 373 3.09 18.68 -6.54
CA ASP A 373 3.21 20.15 -6.48
C ASP A 373 1.99 20.81 -7.12
N TYR A 374 1.36 21.78 -6.48
CA TYR A 374 0.19 22.46 -7.07
C TYR A 374 0.54 23.41 -8.23
N ASP A 375 1.78 23.94 -8.26
CA ASP A 375 2.22 24.97 -9.22
C ASP A 375 2.68 24.39 -10.56
N ASP A 376 3.09 23.12 -10.58
CA ASP A 376 3.57 22.41 -11.77
C ASP A 376 2.84 21.06 -11.94
N PRO A 377 1.98 20.89 -12.97
CA PRO A 377 1.22 19.66 -13.22
C PRO A 377 2.08 18.39 -13.36
N ASP A 378 3.36 18.54 -13.70
CA ASP A 378 4.34 17.45 -13.81
C ASP A 378 5.42 17.49 -12.69
N GLY A 379 5.33 18.47 -11.80
CA GLY A 379 6.33 18.75 -10.77
C GLY A 379 6.18 17.95 -9.47
N THR A 380 7.12 18.15 -8.57
CA THR A 380 7.10 17.56 -7.22
C THR A 380 7.56 18.58 -6.19
N ALA A 381 7.06 18.42 -4.97
CA ALA A 381 7.43 19.24 -3.83
C ALA A 381 7.86 18.36 -2.65
N VAL A 382 8.88 18.80 -1.92
CA VAL A 382 9.47 18.06 -0.78
C VAL A 382 9.26 18.83 0.51
N TRP A 383 8.33 18.38 1.35
CA TRP A 383 7.93 19.08 2.58
C TRP A 383 8.20 18.22 3.82
N SER A 384 8.20 18.84 5.00
CA SER A 384 8.39 18.15 6.28
C SER A 384 7.38 18.63 7.29
N GLY A 385 6.81 17.69 8.05
CA GLY A 385 5.81 17.96 9.07
C GLY A 385 5.04 16.71 9.47
N THR A 386 4.41 16.77 10.64
CA THR A 386 3.33 15.83 10.99
C THR A 386 2.17 15.91 10.01
N SER A 387 2.00 17.05 9.33
CA SER A 387 1.12 17.21 8.17
C SER A 387 1.44 16.31 6.98
N MET A 388 2.68 15.83 6.84
CA MET A 388 3.10 14.86 5.82
C MET A 388 3.05 13.42 6.34
N ALA A 389 3.07 13.23 7.66
CA ALA A 389 2.89 11.93 8.30
C ALA A 389 1.42 11.48 8.28
N ALA A 390 0.49 12.36 8.67
CA ALA A 390 -0.96 12.10 8.68
C ALA A 390 -1.53 11.53 7.35
N PRO A 391 -1.15 12.02 6.15
CA PRO A 391 -1.69 11.47 4.91
C PRO A 391 -1.21 10.05 4.58
N HIS A 392 -0.06 9.60 5.12
CA HIS A 392 0.32 8.19 4.99
C HIS A 392 -0.67 7.29 5.76
N VAL A 393 -1.05 7.70 6.97
CA VAL A 393 -2.03 6.98 7.81
C VAL A 393 -3.42 7.04 7.20
N THR A 394 -3.81 8.20 6.67
CA THR A 394 -5.09 8.34 5.93
C THR A 394 -5.15 7.37 4.75
N GLY A 395 -4.06 7.24 4.00
CA GLY A 395 -3.97 6.25 2.91
C GLY A 395 -4.04 4.81 3.42
N ALA A 396 -3.34 4.47 4.50
CA ALA A 396 -3.41 3.15 5.12
C ALA A 396 -4.83 2.78 5.58
N ALA A 397 -5.52 3.72 6.23
CA ALA A 397 -6.92 3.57 6.64
C ALA A 397 -7.83 3.34 5.41
N ALA A 398 -7.57 4.05 4.30
CA ALA A 398 -8.32 3.85 3.06
C ALA A 398 -8.07 2.47 2.43
N LEU A 399 -6.84 1.95 2.48
CA LEU A 399 -6.54 0.59 2.02
C LEU A 399 -7.27 -0.45 2.87
N TYR A 400 -7.24 -0.31 4.19
CA TYR A 400 -7.94 -1.22 5.09
C TYR A 400 -9.47 -1.22 4.83
N LEU A 401 -10.08 -0.03 4.73
CA LEU A 401 -11.51 0.13 4.41
C LEU A 401 -11.88 -0.35 3.01
N ALA A 402 -10.94 -0.38 2.07
CA ALA A 402 -11.21 -0.91 0.73
C ALA A 402 -11.59 -2.40 0.80
N GLU A 403 -10.88 -3.15 1.65
CA GLU A 403 -11.10 -4.58 1.89
C GLU A 403 -12.16 -4.84 2.96
N HIS A 404 -12.33 -3.91 3.90
CA HIS A 404 -13.26 -4.00 5.03
C HIS A 404 -14.27 -2.83 5.00
N PRO A 405 -15.14 -2.72 3.98
CA PRO A 405 -15.97 -1.53 3.76
C PRO A 405 -17.02 -1.27 4.83
N SER A 406 -17.28 -2.21 5.73
CA SER A 406 -18.19 -2.06 6.87
C SER A 406 -17.49 -1.79 8.20
N ALA A 407 -16.15 -1.75 8.22
CA ALA A 407 -15.40 -1.48 9.45
C ALA A 407 -15.72 -0.07 9.97
N THR A 408 -15.96 0.01 11.27
CA THR A 408 -16.16 1.26 12.00
C THR A 408 -14.82 2.00 12.17
N PRO A 409 -14.82 3.32 12.41
CA PRO A 409 -13.58 4.05 12.67
C PRO A 409 -12.71 3.47 13.80
N ALA A 410 -13.35 2.91 14.83
CA ALA A 410 -12.65 2.23 15.92
C ALA A 410 -11.94 0.94 15.44
N GLU A 411 -12.63 0.10 14.65
CA GLU A 411 -12.03 -1.13 14.09
C GLU A 411 -10.89 -0.81 13.10
N VAL A 412 -11.02 0.26 12.30
CA VAL A 412 -9.94 0.72 11.43
C VAL A 412 -8.74 1.18 12.27
N THR A 413 -8.97 1.96 13.31
CA THR A 413 -7.92 2.45 14.22
C THR A 413 -7.19 1.29 14.90
N GLU A 414 -7.94 0.34 15.47
CA GLU A 414 -7.40 -0.85 16.10
C GLU A 414 -6.54 -1.66 15.11
N ALA A 415 -7.05 -1.91 13.90
CA ALA A 415 -6.31 -2.66 12.88
C ALA A 415 -4.98 -1.98 12.49
N LEU A 416 -4.96 -0.65 12.36
CA LEU A 416 -3.73 0.08 12.05
C LEU A 416 -2.72 0.04 13.22
N LEU A 417 -3.20 0.15 14.46
CA LEU A 417 -2.34 0.13 15.64
C LEU A 417 -1.76 -1.27 15.91
N ASP A 418 -2.57 -2.31 15.74
CA ASP A 418 -2.15 -3.71 15.88
C ASP A 418 -1.22 -4.14 14.76
N GLY A 419 -1.47 -3.67 13.53
CA GLY A 419 -0.63 -3.95 12.37
C GLY A 419 0.72 -3.23 12.39
N SER A 420 0.83 -2.12 13.14
CA SER A 420 2.00 -1.26 13.19
C SER A 420 3.29 -2.00 13.58
N THR A 421 4.43 -1.42 13.21
CA THR A 421 5.74 -1.93 13.59
C THR A 421 6.16 -1.31 14.92
N GLU A 422 6.28 -2.16 15.95
CA GLU A 422 6.64 -1.71 17.29
C GLU A 422 8.15 -1.57 17.49
N GLY A 423 8.55 -0.63 18.35
CA GLY A 423 9.90 -0.55 18.93
C GLY A 423 11.00 -0.06 17.97
N ARG A 424 10.65 0.53 16.82
CA ARG A 424 11.61 1.00 15.81
C ARG A 424 11.92 2.48 15.91
N VAL A 425 10.98 3.28 16.40
CA VAL A 425 11.17 4.74 16.48
C VAL A 425 12.16 5.07 17.58
N THR A 426 13.33 5.56 17.19
CA THR A 426 14.33 6.12 18.08
C THR A 426 13.92 7.52 18.51
N ASP A 427 14.12 7.83 19.79
CA ASP A 427 13.68 9.08 20.42
C ASP A 427 12.19 9.41 20.17
N ALA A 428 11.29 8.43 20.39
CA ALA A 428 9.84 8.63 20.21
C ALA A 428 9.24 9.75 21.09
N GLY A 429 10.00 10.28 22.06
CA GLY A 429 9.51 11.22 23.06
C GLY A 429 8.85 10.50 24.23
N SER A 430 8.84 11.15 25.40
CA SER A 430 8.23 10.59 26.61
C SER A 430 6.72 10.40 26.40
N GLY A 431 6.17 9.28 26.87
CA GLY A 431 4.73 8.98 26.78
C GLY A 431 4.27 8.40 25.43
N SER A 432 4.94 8.76 24.32
CA SER A 432 4.52 8.27 23.00
C SER A 432 4.57 6.74 22.88
N PRO A 433 3.56 6.11 22.26
CA PRO A 433 3.65 4.72 21.86
C PRO A 433 4.71 4.57 20.77
N ASN A 434 5.59 3.56 20.89
CA ASN A 434 6.60 3.29 19.87
C ASN A 434 5.99 2.41 18.77
N ARG A 435 5.06 2.98 18.00
CA ARG A 435 4.34 2.33 16.88
C ARG A 435 4.66 3.09 15.59
N LEU A 436 5.13 2.41 14.57
CA LEU A 436 5.41 2.97 13.24
C LEU A 436 4.46 2.35 12.21
N LEU A 437 3.79 3.18 11.42
CA LEU A 437 2.80 2.76 10.44
C LEU A 437 3.29 1.60 9.57
N TYR A 438 2.42 0.62 9.35
CA TYR A 438 2.62 -0.49 8.44
C TYR A 438 1.35 -0.73 7.62
N THR A 439 1.46 -0.96 6.31
CA THR A 439 0.32 -0.98 5.37
C THR A 439 -0.03 -2.36 4.81
N ARG A 440 0.70 -3.42 5.18
CA ARG A 440 0.36 -4.79 4.76
C ARG A 440 -0.42 -5.46 5.89
N PHE A 441 -1.73 -5.60 5.70
CA PHE A 441 -2.66 -6.18 6.66
C PHE A 441 -2.83 -7.68 6.45
#